data_AF-A0A7K2NZX9-F1
#
_entry.id   AF-A0A7K2NZX9-F1
#
_cell.length_a   1.000
_cell.length_b   1.000
_cell.length_c   1.000
_cell.angle_alpha   90.00
_cell.angle_beta   90.00
_cell.angle_gamma   90.00
#
_symmetry.space_group_name_H-M   'P 1'
#
loop_
_entity.id
_entity.type
_entity.pdbx_description
1 polymer ?
#
loop_
_entity_poly.entity_id
_entity_poly.type
_entity_poly.pdbx_seq_one_letter_code
_entity_poly.pdbx_strand_id
1 'polypeptide(L)'
;GGTVVTCGSSTGYRHHYDNRYLWMNLKRIIGCHAANLQEHAECNRLVQTGRLMPALSEVHPLDRIGEASRRVQQNLHTGKIGVLCLAPEPGLGVTDPATRARIGEERLSPLRPPALAAR
;
A
#
# COMPACT_ATOMS: atom_id res chain seq x y z
N GLY A 1 -27.02 -8.04 -6.73
CA GLY A 1 -26.37 -8.43 -5.47
C GLY A 1 -24.96 -7.92 -5.38
N GLY A 2 -24.72 -6.82 -4.64
CA GLY A 2 -23.37 -6.28 -4.43
C GLY A 2 -22.49 -7.18 -3.57
N THR A 3 -21.18 -6.91 -3.55
CA THR A 3 -20.18 -7.70 -2.79
C THR A 3 -19.49 -6.82 -1.77
N VAL A 4 -19.39 -7.29 -0.52
CA VAL A 4 -18.47 -6.76 0.49
C VAL A 4 -17.29 -7.72 0.58
N VAL A 5 -16.08 -7.28 0.22
CA VAL A 5 -14.85 -8.07 0.39
C VAL A 5 -14.14 -7.56 1.65
N THR A 6 -13.69 -8.48 2.52
CA THR A 6 -12.99 -8.13 3.77
C THR A 6 -11.70 -8.91 3.91
N CYS A 7 -10.64 -8.26 4.39
CA CYS A 7 -9.33 -8.87 4.63
C CYS A 7 -8.77 -8.66 6.04
N GLY A 8 -9.51 -7.96 6.89
CA GLY A 8 -9.05 -7.57 8.21
C GLY A 8 -10.16 -6.93 9.03
N SER A 9 -9.86 -6.61 10.28
CA SER A 9 -10.83 -6.05 11.22
C SER A 9 -10.12 -5.20 12.27
N SER A 10 -9.48 -4.12 11.81
CA SER A 10 -8.65 -3.24 12.64
C SER A 10 -9.37 -2.69 13.87
N THR A 11 -10.70 -2.52 13.80
CA THR A 11 -11.55 -1.99 14.88
C THR A 11 -12.21 -3.09 15.73
N GLY A 12 -11.93 -4.37 15.47
CA GLY A 12 -12.49 -5.53 16.18
C GLY A 12 -13.12 -6.56 15.25
N TYR A 13 -12.83 -7.85 15.49
CA TYR A 13 -13.23 -8.96 14.60
C TYR A 13 -14.67 -9.46 14.79
N ARG A 14 -15.37 -9.04 15.85
CA ARG A 14 -16.78 -9.39 16.06
C ARG A 14 -17.68 -8.48 15.23
N HIS A 15 -18.08 -8.95 14.07
CA HIS A 15 -18.93 -8.20 13.15
C HIS A 15 -20.40 -8.42 13.48
N HIS A 16 -21.18 -7.34 13.50
CA HIS A 16 -22.63 -7.37 13.61
C HIS A 16 -23.22 -6.56 12.45
N TYR A 17 -24.15 -7.15 11.71
CA TYR A 17 -24.84 -6.48 10.60
C TYR A 17 -26.27 -6.99 10.48
N ASP A 18 -27.13 -6.19 9.86
CA ASP A 18 -28.50 -6.57 9.59
C ASP A 18 -28.57 -7.46 8.34
N ASN A 19 -28.85 -8.74 8.56
CA ASN A 19 -28.87 -9.76 7.52
C ASN A 19 -29.98 -9.52 6.47
N ARG A 20 -31.03 -8.74 6.78
CA ARG A 20 -32.09 -8.40 5.81
C ARG A 20 -31.50 -7.75 4.58
N TYR A 21 -30.53 -6.84 4.77
CA TYR A 21 -29.87 -6.18 3.64
C TYR A 21 -29.00 -7.11 2.81
N LEU A 22 -28.52 -8.21 3.41
CA LEU A 22 -27.74 -9.22 2.72
C LEU A 22 -28.65 -10.05 1.82
N TRP A 23 -29.63 -10.77 2.40
CA TRP A 23 -30.42 -11.73 1.64
C TRP A 23 -31.45 -11.07 0.72
N MET A 24 -32.15 -10.01 1.16
CA MET A 24 -33.19 -9.36 0.34
C MET A 24 -32.61 -8.69 -0.91
N ASN A 25 -31.35 -8.24 -0.84
CA ASN A 25 -30.67 -7.59 -1.96
C ASN A 25 -29.65 -8.51 -2.65
N LEU A 26 -29.68 -9.81 -2.34
CA LEU A 26 -28.81 -10.84 -2.91
C LEU A 26 -27.32 -10.49 -2.82
N LYS A 27 -26.91 -9.82 -1.75
CA LYS A 27 -25.52 -9.43 -1.53
C LYS A 27 -24.70 -10.63 -1.05
N ARG A 28 -23.38 -10.52 -1.16
CA ARG A 28 -22.41 -11.51 -0.66
C ARG A 28 -21.33 -10.84 0.18
N ILE A 29 -20.80 -11.58 1.14
CA ILE A 29 -19.60 -11.20 1.91
C ILE A 29 -18.51 -12.22 1.56
N ILE A 30 -17.36 -11.75 1.08
CA ILE A 30 -16.22 -12.59 0.69
C ILE A 30 -15.06 -12.29 1.63
N GLY A 31 -14.60 -13.31 2.36
CA GLY A 31 -13.32 -13.25 3.06
C GLY A 31 -12.17 -13.38 2.07
N CYS A 32 -11.17 -12.51 2.17
CA CYS A 32 -9.97 -12.51 1.34
C CYS A 32 -8.75 -12.37 2.24
N HIS A 33 -7.68 -13.14 2.00
CA HIS A 33 -6.47 -13.05 2.79
C HIS A 33 -5.24 -13.09 1.89
N ALA A 34 -4.46 -12.01 1.95
CA ALA A 34 -3.28 -11.81 1.13
C ALA A 34 -3.56 -12.04 -0.37
N ALA A 35 -2.67 -12.75 -1.04
CA ALA A 35 -2.77 -13.14 -2.44
C ALA A 35 -1.92 -14.40 -2.66
N ASN A 36 -2.30 -15.23 -3.64
CA ASN A 36 -1.47 -16.33 -4.10
C ASN A 36 -0.35 -15.83 -5.04
N LEU A 37 0.57 -16.71 -5.43
CA LEU A 37 1.71 -16.32 -6.26
C LEU A 37 1.31 -15.75 -7.63
N GLN A 38 0.25 -16.29 -8.24
CA GLN A 38 -0.23 -15.81 -9.54
C GLN A 38 -0.84 -14.41 -9.42
N GLU A 39 -1.63 -14.14 -8.38
CA GLU A 39 -2.16 -12.81 -8.08
C GLU A 39 -1.05 -11.80 -7.78
N HIS A 40 -0.02 -12.21 -7.04
CA HIS A 40 1.18 -11.39 -6.81
C HIS A 40 1.93 -11.06 -8.11
N ALA A 41 2.08 -12.04 -9.01
CA ALA A 41 2.72 -11.84 -10.31
C ALA A 41 1.94 -10.83 -11.19
N GLU A 42 0.61 -10.93 -11.21
CA GLU A 42 -0.24 -9.99 -11.94
C GLU A 42 -0.18 -8.58 -11.34
N CYS A 43 -0.19 -8.46 -10.00
CA CYS A 43 -0.01 -7.17 -9.34
C CYS A 43 1.35 -6.55 -9.69
N ASN A 44 2.43 -7.33 -9.65
CA ASN A 44 3.76 -6.86 -10.04
C ASN A 44 3.80 -6.42 -11.51
N ARG A 45 3.11 -7.12 -12.42
CA ARG A 45 2.98 -6.71 -13.83
C ARG A 45 2.28 -5.37 -13.98
N LEU A 46 1.26 -5.07 -13.16
CA LEU A 46 0.61 -3.76 -13.14
C LEU A 46 1.56 -2.65 -12.67
N VAL A 47 2.44 -2.94 -11.71
CA VAL A 47 3.49 -2.02 -11.28
C VAL A 47 4.51 -1.78 -12.40
N GLN A 48 5.03 -2.84 -13.00
CA GLN A 48 6.02 -2.77 -14.09
C GLN A 48 5.51 -1.98 -15.30
N THR A 49 4.22 -2.12 -15.63
CA THR A 49 3.60 -1.40 -16.75
C THR A 49 3.17 0.04 -16.40
N GLY A 50 3.43 0.50 -15.18
CA GLY A 50 3.09 1.84 -14.72
C GLY A 50 1.59 2.07 -14.49
N ARG A 51 0.78 0.99 -14.44
CA ARG A 51 -0.67 1.06 -14.20
C ARG A 51 -1.01 1.15 -12.72
N LEU A 52 -0.15 0.63 -11.85
CA LEU A 52 -0.26 0.74 -10.39
C LEU A 52 1.02 1.34 -9.83
N MET A 53 0.90 2.36 -8.97
CA MET A 53 2.05 3.07 -8.41
C MET A 53 2.25 2.74 -6.93
N PRO A 54 3.50 2.75 -6.44
CA PRO A 54 3.78 2.59 -5.02
C PRO A 54 3.06 3.65 -4.19
N ALA A 55 2.48 3.24 -3.06
CA ALA A 55 1.85 4.13 -2.10
C ALA A 55 2.84 4.58 -1.00
N LEU A 56 4.13 4.75 -1.33
CA LEU A 56 5.16 5.13 -0.37
C LEU A 56 4.97 6.60 0.05
N SER A 57 4.93 6.87 1.35
CA SER A 57 4.77 8.22 1.90
C SER A 57 5.98 8.71 2.69
N GLU A 58 6.61 7.80 3.44
CA GLU A 58 7.74 8.10 4.32
C GLU A 58 8.79 7.00 4.22
N VAL A 59 10.06 7.34 4.49
CA VAL A 59 11.18 6.40 4.48
C VAL A 59 12.01 6.62 5.74
N HIS A 60 12.24 5.57 6.51
CA HIS A 60 13.08 5.58 7.71
C HIS A 60 14.32 4.69 7.52
N PRO A 61 15.44 4.99 8.17
CA PRO A 61 16.56 4.06 8.27
C PRO A 61 16.22 2.87 9.19
N LEU A 62 16.95 1.75 9.04
CA LEU A 62 16.71 0.51 9.78
C LEU A 62 16.78 0.68 11.31
N ASP A 63 17.70 1.51 11.80
CA ASP A 63 17.87 1.83 13.22
C ASP A 63 16.67 2.58 13.82
N ARG A 64 15.78 3.13 12.98
CA ARG A 64 14.53 3.80 13.35
C ARG A 64 13.29 2.97 13.08
N ILE A 65 13.42 1.66 12.81
CA ILE A 65 12.27 0.78 12.52
C ILE A 65 11.22 0.79 13.63
N GLY A 66 11.61 0.91 14.91
CA GLY A 66 10.67 1.00 16.03
C GLY A 66 9.77 2.23 15.96
N GLU A 67 10.33 3.38 15.57
CA GLU A 67 9.58 4.62 15.35
C GLU A 67 8.65 4.49 14.13
N ALA A 68 9.17 3.95 13.01
CA ALA A 68 8.37 3.68 11.82
C ALA A 68 7.17 2.78 12.13
N SER A 69 7.36 1.69 12.88
CA SER A 69 6.28 0.80 13.33
C SER A 69 5.31 1.51 14.27
N ARG A 70 5.79 2.37 15.17
CA ARG A 70 4.93 3.13 16.08
C ARG A 70 4.02 4.10 15.34
N ARG A 71 4.51 4.74 14.27
CA ARG A 71 3.70 5.60 13.40
C ARG A 71 2.60 4.82 12.69
N VAL A 72 2.87 3.59 12.25
CA VAL A 72 1.84 2.68 11.72
C VAL A 72 0.79 2.37 12.80
N GLN A 73 1.24 1.96 13.98
CA GLN A 73 0.37 1.60 15.10
C GLN A 73 -0.57 2.74 15.51
N GLN A 74 -0.08 3.99 15.48
CA GLN A 74 -0.84 5.17 15.89
C GLN A 74 -1.61 5.83 14.73
N ASN A 75 -1.63 5.23 13.52
CA ASN A 75 -2.25 5.80 12.33
C ASN A 75 -1.74 7.22 11.98
N LEU A 76 -0.45 7.50 12.22
CA LEU A 76 0.17 8.81 11.98
C LEU A 76 0.72 8.98 10.55
N HIS A 77 0.29 8.12 9.61
CA HIS A 77 0.76 8.08 8.23
C HIS A 77 -0.39 7.72 7.29
N THR A 78 -0.26 8.07 6.02
CA THR A 78 -1.11 7.60 4.92
C THR A 78 -0.27 6.78 3.96
N GLY A 79 -0.81 5.68 3.42
CA GLY A 79 -0.07 4.84 2.46
C GLY A 79 0.87 3.85 3.14
N LYS A 80 2.14 3.85 2.75
CA LYS A 80 3.17 2.89 3.20
C LYS A 80 4.38 3.63 3.73
N ILE A 81 4.83 3.23 4.92
CA ILE A 81 6.14 3.59 5.45
C ILE A 81 7.17 2.56 4.94
N GLY A 82 8.19 3.04 4.25
CA GLY A 82 9.35 2.25 3.83
C GLY A 82 10.47 2.30 4.87
N VAL A 83 11.29 1.24 4.91
CA VAL A 83 12.48 1.17 5.76
C VAL A 83 13.68 0.83 4.88
N LEU A 84 14.72 1.65 4.93
CA LEU A 84 16.01 1.35 4.31
C LEU A 84 16.68 0.26 5.13
N CYS A 85 16.91 -0.90 4.51
CA CYS A 85 17.68 -1.99 5.13
C CYS A 85 19.17 -1.83 4.81
N LEU A 86 19.65 -2.49 3.74
CA LEU A 86 21.04 -2.36 3.29
C LEU A 86 21.27 -1.18 2.33
N ALA A 87 20.20 -0.59 1.79
CA ALA A 87 20.32 0.61 0.96
C ALA A 87 20.77 1.79 1.84
N PRO A 88 21.91 2.44 1.55
CA PRO A 88 22.43 3.51 2.41
C PRO A 88 21.60 4.81 2.33
N GLU A 89 20.87 5.02 1.23
CA GLU A 89 20.05 6.20 1.00
C GLU A 89 18.84 5.90 0.09
N PRO A 90 17.77 6.73 0.10
CA PRO A 90 16.66 6.60 -0.83
C PRO A 90 17.07 6.89 -2.28
N GLY A 91 16.28 6.39 -3.25
CA GLY A 91 16.46 6.71 -4.67
C GLY A 91 17.38 5.74 -5.43
N LEU A 92 18.02 4.80 -4.74
CA LEU A 92 18.82 3.73 -5.34
C LEU A 92 17.96 2.60 -5.93
N GLY A 93 18.57 1.76 -6.77
CA GLY A 93 17.98 0.51 -7.28
C GLY A 93 17.23 0.61 -8.62
N VAL A 94 17.20 1.78 -9.25
CA VAL A 94 16.61 1.95 -10.59
C VAL A 94 17.55 1.38 -11.64
N THR A 95 17.12 0.34 -12.36
CA THR A 95 17.87 -0.29 -13.45
C THR A 95 17.34 0.02 -14.86
N ASP A 96 16.11 0.54 -14.95
CA ASP A 96 15.50 1.06 -16.19
C ASP A 96 15.10 2.54 -15.98
N PRO A 97 16.05 3.48 -16.14
CA PRO A 97 15.78 4.91 -15.96
C PRO A 97 14.85 5.47 -17.04
N ALA A 98 14.82 4.88 -18.25
CA ALA A 98 13.96 5.34 -19.34
C ALA A 98 12.47 5.11 -19.00
N THR A 99 12.12 3.93 -18.50
CA THR A 99 10.77 3.66 -18.01
C THR A 99 10.41 4.53 -16.81
N ARG A 100 11.34 4.73 -15.86
CA ARG A 100 11.11 5.63 -14.72
C ARG A 100 10.77 7.05 -15.19
N ALA A 101 11.57 7.61 -16.09
CA ALA A 101 11.37 8.95 -16.64
C ALA A 101 10.04 9.06 -17.40
N ARG A 102 9.68 8.04 -18.19
CA ARG A 102 8.41 7.98 -18.92
C ARG A 102 7.18 7.96 -18.00
N ILE A 103 7.25 7.30 -16.84
CA ILE A 103 6.16 7.30 -15.85
C ILE A 103 6.11 8.62 -15.08
N GLY A 104 7.28 9.18 -14.75
CA GLY A 104 7.43 10.44 -14.02
C GLY A 104 7.46 10.27 -12.50
N GLU A 105 8.31 11.04 -11.83
CA GLU A 105 8.54 10.94 -10.38
C GLU A 105 7.30 11.26 -9.56
N GLU A 106 6.53 12.28 -9.95
CA GLU A 106 5.29 12.68 -9.27
C GLU A 106 4.26 11.53 -9.26
N ARG A 107 4.17 10.81 -10.38
CA ARG A 107 3.25 9.67 -10.50
C ARG A 107 3.74 8.45 -9.74
N LEU A 108 5.05 8.23 -9.68
CA LEU A 108 5.67 7.13 -8.92
C LEU A 108 5.54 7.32 -7.40
N SER A 109 5.50 8.57 -6.95
CA SER A 109 5.53 8.93 -5.52
C SER A 109 4.35 9.83 -5.13
N PRO A 110 3.08 9.44 -5.39
CA PRO A 110 1.93 10.34 -5.25
C PRO A 110 1.61 10.72 -3.79
N LEU A 111 2.07 9.92 -2.82
CA LEU A 111 1.87 10.15 -1.39
C LEU A 111 3.11 10.69 -0.69
N ARG A 112 4.22 10.82 -1.40
CA ARG A 112 5.43 11.41 -0.84
C ARG A 112 5.21 12.93 -0.91
N PRO A 113 5.30 13.66 0.22
CA PRO A 113 5.27 15.10 0.15
C PRO A 113 6.38 15.55 -0.80
N PRO A 114 6.13 16.54 -1.69
CA PRO A 114 7.20 17.12 -2.49
C PRO A 114 8.29 17.53 -1.52
N ALA A 115 9.55 17.23 -1.86
CA ALA A 115 10.67 17.59 -1.02
C ALA A 115 10.50 19.07 -0.66
N LEU A 116 10.13 19.35 0.60
CA LEU A 116 10.36 20.66 1.17
C LEU A 116 11.85 20.85 0.94
N ALA A 117 12.18 21.74 0.00
CA ALA A 117 13.54 22.11 -0.32
C ALA A 117 14.27 22.19 1.01
N ALA A 118 15.29 21.34 1.18
CA ALA A 118 16.09 21.27 2.38
C ALA A 118 16.33 22.70 2.88
N ARG A 119 15.73 23.04 4.02
CA ARG A 119 16.04 24.24 4.77
C ARG A 119 16.98 23.84 5.88
#